data_AF-A0A6C0F0L7-F1
#
_entry.id   AF-A0A6C0F0L7-F1
#
_cell.length_a   1.000
_cell.length_b   1.000
_cell.length_c   1.000
_cell.angle_alpha   90.00
_cell.angle_beta   90.00
_cell.angle_gamma   90.00
#
_symmetry.space_group_name_H-M   'P 1'
#
loop_
_entity.id
_entity.type
_entity.pdbx_description
1 polymer ?
#
loop_
_entity_poly.entity_id
_entity_poly.type
_entity_poly.pdbx_seq_one_letter_code
_entity_poly.pdbx_strand_id
1 'polypeptide(L)'
;MKRRIRLNADDYRKILEYYKLKIPTKSTISNLKKRAEKALITKICNCTKKLKSQVGETKAIGICANSVLKRKKLMYHRFTCKKPAHFIPVSTNYNSLHKT
;
A
#
# COMPACT_ATOMS: atom_id res chain seq x y z
N MET A 1 -21.73 -8.12 1.15
CA MET A 1 -20.52 -8.06 0.31
C MET A 1 -19.97 -6.63 0.30
N LYS A 2 -18.70 -6.40 0.68
CA LYS A 2 -18.08 -5.06 0.54
C LYS A 2 -17.68 -4.81 -0.92
N ARG A 3 -18.19 -3.73 -1.52
CA ARG A 3 -17.92 -3.35 -2.91
C ARG A 3 -16.46 -2.90 -3.03
N ARG A 4 -15.64 -3.63 -3.82
CA ARG A 4 -14.24 -3.23 -4.07
C ARG A 4 -14.22 -2.16 -5.14
N ILE A 5 -13.81 -0.94 -4.79
CA ILE A 5 -13.71 0.16 -5.76
C ILE A 5 -12.24 0.38 -6.11
N ARG A 6 -11.96 0.53 -7.41
CA ARG A 6 -10.63 0.84 -7.94
C ARG A 6 -10.22 2.26 -7.55
N LEU A 7 -8.96 2.44 -7.16
CA LEU A 7 -8.39 3.77 -6.92
C LEU A 7 -8.19 4.52 -8.24
N ASN A 8 -8.56 5.80 -8.25
CA ASN A 8 -8.31 6.72 -9.37
C ASN A 8 -6.99 7.51 -9.16
N ALA A 9 -6.67 8.42 -10.08
CA ALA A 9 -5.45 9.22 -9.99
C ALA A 9 -5.40 10.10 -8.72
N ASP A 10 -6.52 10.71 -8.34
CA ASP A 10 -6.60 11.56 -7.14
C ASP A 10 -6.46 10.77 -5.84
N ASP A 11 -6.98 9.54 -5.79
CA ASP A 11 -6.77 8.63 -4.66
C ASP A 11 -5.26 8.37 -4.47
N TYR A 12 -4.51 8.15 -5.56
CA TYR A 12 -3.04 7.99 -5.47
C TYR A 12 -2.31 9.29 -5.11
N ARG A 13 -2.77 10.44 -5.60
CA ARG A 13 -2.21 11.75 -5.22
C ARG A 13 -2.37 12.01 -3.73
N LYS A 14 -3.55 11.77 -3.17
CA LYS A 14 -3.83 11.89 -1.72
C LYS A 14 -2.91 11.01 -0.89
N ILE A 15 -2.60 9.79 -1.34
CA ILE A 15 -1.63 8.92 -0.65
C ILE A 15 -0.23 9.55 -0.68
N LEU A 16 0.21 10.05 -1.82
CA LEU A 16 1.53 10.69 -1.96
C LEU A 16 1.64 11.97 -1.13
N GLU A 17 0.59 12.80 -1.12
CA GLU A 17 0.47 14.02 -0.30
C GLU A 17 0.52 13.71 1.20
N TYR A 18 -0.23 12.71 1.66
CA TYR A 18 -0.23 12.29 3.06
C TYR A 18 1.19 11.92 3.55
N TYR A 19 2.00 11.30 2.68
CA TYR A 19 3.38 10.95 2.97
C TYR A 19 4.39 12.03 2.54
N LYS A 20 3.94 13.22 2.13
CA LYS A 20 4.76 14.35 1.68
C LYS A 20 5.76 13.97 0.58
N LEU A 21 5.35 13.10 -0.34
CA LEU A 21 6.16 12.64 -1.47
C LEU A 21 5.95 13.53 -2.69
N LYS A 22 7.03 13.78 -3.45
CA LYS A 22 6.97 14.59 -4.68
C LYS A 22 6.05 13.94 -5.72
N ILE A 23 4.99 14.66 -6.08
CA ILE A 23 4.09 14.31 -7.18
C ILE A 23 4.64 14.94 -8.46
N PRO A 24 5.01 14.15 -9.48
CA PRO A 24 5.45 14.71 -10.76
C PRO A 24 4.28 15.41 -11.47
N THR A 25 4.57 16.57 -12.05
CA THR A 25 3.59 17.42 -12.76
C THR A 25 2.94 16.72 -13.96
N LYS A 26 3.68 15.85 -14.66
CA LYS A 26 3.18 15.04 -15.79
C LYS A 26 3.22 13.55 -15.43
N SER A 27 2.30 13.10 -14.58
CA SER A 27 2.25 11.70 -14.13
C SER A 27 1.08 10.93 -14.73
N THR A 28 1.37 9.85 -15.45
CA THR A 28 0.38 8.82 -15.79
C THR A 28 -0.14 8.14 -14.52
N ILE A 29 -1.40 7.68 -14.53
CA ILE A 29 -1.99 6.91 -13.42
C ILE A 29 -1.12 5.72 -12.98
N SER A 30 -0.45 5.06 -13.92
CA SER A 30 0.49 3.94 -13.64
C SER A 30 1.69 4.38 -12.78
N ASN A 31 2.26 5.55 -13.05
CA ASN A 31 3.38 6.09 -12.28
C ASN A 31 2.95 6.52 -10.88
N LEU A 32 1.79 7.20 -10.76
CA LEU A 32 1.19 7.54 -9.46
C LEU A 32 0.93 6.29 -8.62
N LYS A 33 0.31 5.27 -9.23
CA LYS A 33 0.08 3.97 -8.60
C LYS A 33 1.38 3.35 -8.10
N LYS A 34 2.39 3.20 -8.96
CA LYS A 34 3.67 2.56 -8.61
C LYS A 34 4.36 3.29 -7.45
N ARG A 35 4.35 4.63 -7.45
CA ARG A 35 4.93 5.44 -6.37
C ARG A 35 4.16 5.29 -5.06
N ALA A 36 2.84 5.40 -5.11
CA ALA A 36 1.99 5.26 -3.94
C ALA A 36 2.10 3.85 -3.33
N GLU A 37 2.03 2.81 -4.17
CA GLU A 37 2.20 1.41 -3.76
C GLU A 37 3.57 1.17 -3.11
N LYS A 38 4.65 1.66 -3.75
CA LYS A 38 6.00 1.54 -3.18
C LYS A 38 6.12 2.24 -1.83
N ALA A 39 5.52 3.42 -1.68
CA ALA A 39 5.53 4.16 -0.42
C ALA A 39 4.83 3.38 0.70
N LEU A 40 3.62 2.89 0.43
CA LEU A 40 2.84 2.10 1.38
C LEU A 40 3.57 0.82 1.79
N ILE A 41 4.07 0.04 0.83
CA ILE A 41 4.82 -1.18 1.10
C ILE A 41 6.08 -0.90 1.91
N THR A 42 6.84 0.13 1.55
CA THR A 42 8.05 0.49 2.27
C THR A 42 7.75 0.80 3.75
N LYS A 43 6.64 1.51 4.02
CA LYS A 43 6.21 1.80 5.40
C LYS A 43 5.79 0.54 6.14
N ILE A 44 5.04 -0.36 5.51
CA ILE A 44 4.63 -1.63 6.11
C ILE A 44 5.86 -2.47 6.44
N CYS A 45 6.76 -2.69 5.48
CA CYS A 45 7.96 -3.51 5.69
C CYS A 45 8.90 -2.94 6.74
N ASN A 46 9.09 -1.61 6.77
CA ASN A 46 9.90 -0.97 7.80
C ASN A 46 9.27 -1.08 9.19
N CYS A 47 7.95 -0.93 9.29
CA CYS A 47 7.22 -1.13 10.54
C CYS A 47 7.34 -2.59 11.01
N THR A 48 7.11 -3.56 10.12
CA THR A 48 7.23 -4.99 10.43
C THR A 48 8.65 -5.32 10.88
N LYS A 49 9.68 -4.82 10.18
CA LYS A 49 11.09 -5.05 10.55
C LYS A 49 11.41 -4.56 11.97
N LYS A 50 10.81 -3.46 12.41
CA LYS A 50 11.01 -2.91 13.76
C LYS A 50 10.27 -3.71 14.83
N LEU A 51 9.04 -4.13 14.56
CA LEU A 51 8.19 -4.79 15.55
C LEU A 51 8.35 -6.32 15.59
N LYS A 52 8.88 -6.96 14.54
CA LYS A 52 8.93 -8.43 14.45
C LYS A 52 9.66 -9.10 15.61
N SER A 53 10.68 -8.45 16.18
CA SER A 53 11.43 -8.97 17.33
C SER A 53 10.66 -8.87 18.66
N GLN A 54 9.67 -7.98 18.75
CA GLN A 54 8.91 -7.73 19.98
C GLN A 54 7.61 -8.53 20.04
N VAL A 55 6.91 -8.66 18.91
CA VAL A 55 5.56 -9.24 18.88
C VAL A 55 5.41 -10.44 17.93
N GLY A 56 6.48 -10.84 17.27
CA GLY A 56 6.46 -11.84 16.20
C GLY A 56 6.03 -11.27 14.85
N GLU A 57 6.40 -11.95 13.76
CA GLU A 57 6.22 -11.45 12.39
C GLU A 57 4.74 -11.28 12.02
N THR A 58 3.90 -12.29 12.28
CA THR A 58 2.47 -12.27 11.93
C THR A 58 1.73 -11.11 12.60
N LYS A 59 1.98 -10.89 13.90
CA LYS A 59 1.34 -9.81 14.67
C LYS A 59 1.87 -8.45 14.23
N ALA A 60 3.18 -8.33 13.99
CA ALA A 60 3.78 -7.10 13.46
C ALA A 60 3.16 -6.72 12.11
N ILE A 61 3.01 -7.67 11.17
CA ILE A 61 2.34 -7.45 9.88
C ILE A 61 0.91 -6.94 10.08
N GLY A 62 0.12 -7.57 10.95
CA GLY A 62 -1.25 -7.18 11.24
C GLY A 62 -1.36 -5.74 11.76
N ILE A 63 -0.50 -5.37 12.72
CA ILE A 63 -0.44 -4.02 13.29
C ILE A 63 -0.05 -2.99 12.21
N CYS A 64 1.02 -3.26 11.48
CA CYS A 64 1.56 -2.34 10.48
C CYS A 64 0.59 -2.15 9.31
N ALA A 65 0.00 -3.23 8.79
CA ALA A 65 -1.01 -3.16 7.74
C ALA A 65 -2.29 -2.44 8.19
N ASN A 66 -2.69 -2.62 9.46
CA ASN A 66 -3.83 -1.90 10.02
C ASN A 66 -3.58 -0.38 10.05
N SER A 67 -2.41 0.02 10.53
CA SER A 67 -2.01 1.43 10.64
C SER A 67 -1.85 2.12 9.28
N VAL A 68 -1.19 1.44 8.32
CA VAL A 68 -0.87 2.02 7.01
C VAL A 68 -2.05 1.97 6.04
N LEU A 69 -2.88 0.93 6.06
CA LEU A 69 -3.93 0.70 5.06
C LEU A 69 -5.33 0.71 5.65
N LYS A 70 -5.64 -0.18 6.61
CA LYS A 70 -7.03 -0.39 7.05
C LYS A 70 -7.65 0.85 7.69
N ARG A 71 -6.90 1.57 8.55
CA ARG A 71 -7.34 2.86 9.13
C ARG A 71 -7.58 3.95 8.08
N LYS A 72 -7.01 3.81 6.88
CA LYS A 72 -7.22 4.70 5.72
C LYS A 72 -8.29 4.19 4.76
N LYS A 73 -9.07 3.19 5.17
CA LYS A 73 -10.10 2.53 4.34
C LYS A 73 -9.55 1.91 3.05
N LEU A 74 -8.27 1.54 3.05
CA LEU A 74 -7.63 0.83 1.95
C LEU A 74 -7.60 -0.67 2.24
N MET A 75 -8.09 -1.45 1.27
CA MET A 75 -7.97 -2.89 1.23
C MET A 75 -6.81 -3.29 0.33
N TYR A 76 -6.11 -4.35 0.72
CA TYR A 76 -5.04 -4.97 -0.07
C TYR A 76 -5.27 -6.47 -0.15
N HIS A 77 -4.68 -7.11 -1.15
CA HIS A 77 -4.71 -8.56 -1.27
C HIS A 77 -3.51 -9.21 -0.58
N ARG A 78 -2.36 -9.23 -1.26
CA ARG A 78 -1.10 -9.77 -0.75
C ARG A 78 0.01 -8.76 -1.01
N PHE A 79 1.10 -8.86 -0.25
CA PHE A 79 2.30 -8.08 -0.49
C PHE A 79 3.54 -8.87 -0.09
N THR A 80 4.69 -8.45 -0.61
CA THR A 80 5.98 -9.01 -0.23
C THR A 80 6.95 -7.90 0.16
N CYS A 81 7.72 -8.16 1.21
CA CYS A 81 8.85 -7.34 1.61
C CYS A 81 10.18 -7.80 1.00
N LYS A 82 10.19 -8.92 0.26
CA LYS A 82 11.36 -9.38 -0.51
C LYS A 82 11.65 -8.38 -1.62
N LYS A 83 12.93 -8.12 -1.93
CA LYS A 83 13.31 -7.12 -2.93
C LYS A 83 12.98 -7.61 -4.36
N PRO A 84 12.36 -6.77 -5.22
CA PRO A 84 11.78 -5.46 -4.89
C PRO A 84 10.47 -5.63 -4.13
N ALA A 85 10.28 -4.87 -3.04
CA ALA A 85 9.06 -4.96 -2.25
C ALA A 85 7.86 -4.36 -3.01
N HIS A 86 6.76 -5.11 -3.12
CA HIS A 86 5.59 -4.72 -3.91
C HIS A 86 4.31 -5.40 -3.42
N PHE A 87 3.15 -4.87 -3.84
CA PHE A 87 1.88 -5.56 -3.68
C PHE A 87 1.70 -6.61 -4.78
N ILE A 88 1.18 -7.77 -4.40
CA ILE A 88 0.93 -8.89 -5.30
C ILE A 88 -0.53 -8.81 -5.76
N PRO A 89 -0.79 -8.53 -7.05
CA PRO A 89 -2.15 -8.51 -7.58
C PRO A 89 -2.77 -9.91 -7.55
N VAL A 90 -4.11 -9.98 -7.55
CA VAL A 90 -4.84 -11.26 -7.62
C VAL A 90 -4.71 -11.89 -9.01
N SER A 91 -4.79 -11.06 -10.05
CA SER A 91 -4.61 -11.43 -11.45
C SER A 91 -4.07 -10.25 -12.26
N THR A 92 -3.64 -10.49 -13.50
CA THR A 92 -3.15 -9.46 -14.44
C THR A 92 -4.08 -8.25 -14.58
N ASN A 93 -5.40 -8.47 -14.46
CA ASN A 93 -6.42 -7.41 -14.60
C ASN A 93 -6.92 -6.85 -13.26
N TYR A 94 -6.48 -7.40 -12.13
CA TYR A 94 -6.92 -6.98 -10.80
C TYR A 94 -5.90 -6.09 -10.10
N ASN A 95 -6.36 -4.96 -9.55
CA ASN A 95 -5.50 -4.10 -8.75
C ASN A 95 -5.19 -4.72 -7.39
N SER A 96 -3.99 -4.43 -6.88
CA SER A 96 -3.54 -4.94 -5.59
C SER A 96 -4.08 -4.13 -4.40
N LEU A 97 -4.61 -2.93 -4.67
CA LEU A 97 -5.23 -2.01 -3.70
C LEU A 97 -6.64 -1.60 -4.15
N HIS A 98 -7.55 -1.48 -3.18
CA HIS A 98 -8.93 -1.04 -3.37
C HIS A 98 -9.36 -0.11 -2.23
N LYS A 99 -10.32 0.77 -2.49
CA LYS A 99 -11.00 1.52 -1.42
C LYS A 99 -12.23 0.74 -0.93
N THR A 100 -12.48 0.85 0.37
CA THR A 100 -13.58 0.19 1.10
C THR A 100 -14.86 1.00 1.01
#